data_AF-A0AAN9TF82-F1
#
_entry.id   AF-A0AAN9TF82-F1
#
_cell.length_a   1.000
_cell.length_b   1.000
_cell.length_c   1.000
_cell.angle_alpha   90.00
_cell.angle_beta   90.00
_cell.angle_gamma   90.00
#
_symmetry.space_group_name_H-M   'P 1'
#
loop_
_entity.id
_entity.type
_entity.pdbx_description
1 polymer ?
#
loop_
_entity_poly.entity_id
_entity_poly.type
_entity_poly.pdbx_seq_one_letter_code
_entity_poly.pdbx_strand_id
1 'polypeptide(L)'
;MTLTSAAGILSLLDEPMSQLKAYALKKLNILVDEFWAEISESIQKIEILFEDKGFTEQKLAALVASKVYYHLGAFNDSVHYALCAGNLFDVNDRSEYVETIIAKCIDLYIQNQCEQFEKPQENVYVDNRLIEIVNRMVKRCLDDGQYKQALGLGLEARRMDIFKNAITSSDDVAGMLAYSLGLALSTIESRKFRDCVLRELVTLYRDLEIPDYVNMCQCFIFLDDPDSVAKVLEKLSKQSEENNLMAYQIAFDMYESAPQQFLWRVIEALRVTAPVPSAAHHIVTVPVEGNAGTSSQSGSGASDGATPCIDDDVEKRVENLSGEEKRQQDHIQKLTSILSGEQSIELHLQFLIRSNKTDMLILKNTKDAIRVSVCHTATVIANGFMHAGTTSDQFLRDNLEWLSRATNWAKLTATASLGVIHHGHEHEALSLMQSYLPRESGPTSGYSEGGGLYALGLIHANHGAAINDYLLGQLKEAQNEVVRHGGALGIGLSAMGTNRMDIYDQLKFNLYQDDAVTGEAASLAMGLLMIGSKSDTAITDMISYAQETQHEKILRGLAVGIALIMYGALEDADRVINILCQDKDPILRRSGMYTIATAFCGTGSNYAIRKLLHFAVSAISSISV
;
A
#
# COMPACT_ATOMS: atom_id res chain seq x y z
N MET A 1 -24.94 -11.68 -64.26
CA MET A 1 -23.58 -11.59 -64.84
C MET A 1 -22.65 -11.27 -63.70
N THR A 2 -21.82 -12.23 -63.29
CA THR A 2 -20.70 -11.98 -62.38
C THR A 2 -19.80 -10.97 -63.06
N LEU A 3 -19.70 -9.76 -62.51
CA LEU A 3 -18.73 -8.77 -62.98
C LEU A 3 -17.34 -9.38 -62.88
N THR A 4 -16.51 -9.22 -63.91
CA THR A 4 -15.13 -9.75 -63.94
C THR A 4 -14.08 -8.68 -63.59
N SER A 5 -14.46 -7.40 -63.51
CA SER A 5 -13.59 -6.29 -63.12
C SER A 5 -14.43 -5.06 -62.72
N ALA A 6 -13.91 -4.26 -61.78
CA ALA A 6 -14.48 -2.98 -61.35
C ALA A 6 -14.03 -1.80 -62.23
N ALA A 7 -13.13 -2.00 -63.20
CA ALA A 7 -12.57 -0.95 -64.06
C ALA A 7 -13.63 -0.10 -64.78
N GLY A 8 -14.72 -0.72 -65.24
CA GLY A 8 -15.84 0.00 -65.90
C GLY A 8 -16.68 0.86 -64.95
N ILE A 9 -16.59 0.61 -63.63
CA ILE A 9 -17.25 1.43 -62.60
C ILE A 9 -16.31 2.53 -62.13
N LEU A 10 -15.00 2.25 -62.09
CA LEU A 10 -13.96 3.25 -61.81
C LEU A 10 -13.88 4.33 -62.90
N SER A 11 -14.09 3.98 -64.17
CA SER A 11 -14.16 4.97 -65.26
C SER A 11 -15.35 5.93 -65.14
N LEU A 12 -16.44 5.51 -64.48
CA LEU A 12 -17.61 6.37 -64.23
C LEU A 12 -17.32 7.45 -63.18
N LEU A 13 -16.25 7.30 -62.38
CA LEU A 13 -15.79 8.33 -61.44
C LEU A 13 -15.10 9.50 -62.16
N ASP A 14 -14.58 9.26 -63.38
CA ASP A 14 -13.91 10.29 -64.20
C ASP A 14 -14.90 11.18 -64.96
N GLU A 15 -16.18 10.81 -65.04
CA GLU A 15 -17.21 11.61 -65.69
C GLU A 15 -17.62 12.84 -64.84
N PRO A 16 -17.89 14.01 -65.45
CA PRO A 16 -18.17 15.25 -64.72
C PRO A 16 -19.54 15.28 -64.03
N MET A 17 -20.44 14.34 -64.34
CA MET A 17 -21.83 14.35 -63.85
C MET A 17 -21.94 13.77 -62.44
N SER A 18 -22.41 14.58 -61.47
CA SER A 18 -22.52 14.19 -60.06
C SER A 18 -23.42 12.97 -59.80
N GLN A 19 -24.45 12.77 -60.62
CA GLN A 19 -25.36 11.62 -60.54
C GLN A 19 -24.67 10.29 -60.92
N LEU A 20 -23.74 10.33 -61.88
CA LEU A 20 -22.98 9.15 -62.30
C LEU A 20 -21.95 8.75 -61.24
N LYS A 21 -21.32 9.74 -60.60
CA LYS A 21 -20.43 9.51 -59.44
C LYS A 21 -21.16 8.87 -58.26
N ALA A 22 -22.38 9.34 -57.95
CA ALA A 22 -23.22 8.72 -56.91
C ALA A 22 -23.61 7.27 -57.24
N TYR A 23 -23.96 6.99 -58.50
CA TYR A 23 -24.27 5.63 -58.96
C TYR A 23 -23.04 4.71 -58.89
N ALA A 24 -21.87 5.22 -59.30
CA ALA A 24 -20.60 4.51 -59.21
C ALA A 24 -20.27 4.15 -57.75
N LEU A 25 -20.38 5.11 -56.82
CA LEU A 25 -20.12 4.87 -55.39
C LEU A 25 -21.08 3.85 -54.76
N LYS A 26 -22.37 3.85 -55.13
CA LYS A 26 -23.34 2.85 -54.66
C LYS A 26 -23.02 1.44 -55.14
N LYS A 27 -22.60 1.30 -56.41
CA LYS A 27 -22.14 0.01 -56.94
C LYS A 27 -20.81 -0.42 -56.33
N LEU A 28 -19.89 0.52 -56.13
CA LEU A 28 -18.59 0.23 -55.50
C LEU A 28 -18.81 -0.31 -54.08
N ASN A 29 -19.69 0.28 -53.28
CA ASN A 29 -19.98 -0.18 -51.91
C ASN A 29 -20.40 -1.67 -51.82
N ILE A 30 -21.08 -2.20 -52.84
CA ILE A 30 -21.50 -3.61 -52.92
C ILE A 30 -20.35 -4.52 -53.36
N LEU A 31 -19.46 -4.00 -54.21
CA LEU A 31 -18.40 -4.76 -54.86
C LEU A 31 -17.04 -4.64 -54.15
N VAL A 32 -16.92 -3.84 -53.08
CA VAL A 32 -15.64 -3.62 -52.40
C VAL A 32 -15.03 -4.93 -51.93
N ASP A 33 -15.84 -5.85 -51.38
CA ASP A 33 -15.31 -7.09 -50.79
C ASP A 33 -14.71 -8.04 -51.85
N GLU A 34 -15.17 -7.97 -53.10
CA GLU A 34 -14.66 -8.78 -54.21
C GLU A 34 -13.52 -8.10 -54.99
N PHE A 35 -13.56 -6.77 -55.16
CA PHE A 35 -12.67 -6.01 -56.04
C PHE A 35 -11.80 -4.96 -55.33
N TRP A 36 -11.57 -5.10 -54.02
CA TRP A 36 -10.78 -4.14 -53.24
C TRP A 36 -9.39 -3.87 -53.83
N ALA A 37 -8.74 -4.87 -54.43
CA ALA A 37 -7.41 -4.72 -55.02
C ALA A 37 -7.41 -3.70 -56.17
N GLU A 38 -8.38 -3.77 -57.09
CA GLU A 38 -8.51 -2.82 -58.20
C GLU A 38 -8.94 -1.42 -57.72
N ILE A 39 -9.80 -1.35 -56.70
CA ILE A 39 -10.28 -0.09 -56.15
C ILE A 39 -9.14 0.64 -55.40
N SER A 40 -8.24 -0.11 -54.75
CA SER A 40 -7.11 0.45 -54.00
C SER A 40 -6.16 1.29 -54.86
N GLU A 41 -5.93 0.91 -56.12
CA GLU A 41 -5.08 1.67 -57.06
C GLU A 41 -5.66 3.05 -57.40
N SER A 42 -6.97 3.23 -57.20
CA SER A 42 -7.71 4.45 -57.54
C SER A 42 -8.24 5.20 -56.31
N ILE A 43 -7.75 4.88 -55.11
CA ILE A 43 -8.23 5.45 -53.84
C ILE A 43 -8.10 6.99 -53.78
N GLN A 44 -7.03 7.54 -54.36
CA GLN A 44 -6.81 8.99 -54.45
C GLN A 44 -7.97 9.72 -55.12
N LYS A 45 -8.64 9.09 -56.11
CA LYS A 45 -9.81 9.67 -56.76
C LYS A 45 -11.00 9.74 -55.80
N ILE A 46 -11.16 8.75 -54.94
CA ILE A 46 -12.22 8.70 -53.92
C ILE A 46 -11.95 9.74 -52.83
N GLU A 47 -10.69 9.98 -52.49
CA GLU A 47 -10.29 11.04 -51.55
C GLU A 47 -10.60 12.44 -52.08
N ILE A 48 -10.28 12.71 -53.36
CA ILE A 48 -10.62 13.99 -54.01
C ILE A 48 -12.15 14.21 -54.00
N LEU A 49 -12.93 13.16 -54.24
CA LEU A 49 -14.40 13.21 -54.18
C LEU A 49 -14.94 13.42 -52.76
N PHE A 50 -14.22 12.93 -51.75
CA PHE A 50 -14.53 13.16 -50.36
C PHE A 50 -14.23 14.61 -49.94
N GLU A 51 -13.11 15.18 -50.40
CA GLU A 51 -12.71 16.56 -50.08
C GLU A 51 -13.58 17.63 -50.76
N ASP A 52 -14.25 17.29 -51.86
CA ASP A 52 -15.09 18.22 -52.61
C ASP A 52 -16.41 18.55 -51.89
N LYS A 53 -16.43 19.70 -51.21
CA LYS A 53 -17.58 20.23 -50.43
C LYS A 53 -18.85 20.48 -51.25
N GLY A 54 -18.77 20.46 -52.59
CA GLY A 54 -19.92 20.60 -53.49
C GLY A 54 -20.69 19.31 -53.75
N PHE A 55 -20.18 18.16 -53.31
CA PHE A 55 -20.76 16.85 -53.63
C PHE A 55 -21.79 16.40 -52.58
N THR A 56 -22.97 15.95 -53.04
CA THR A 56 -24.09 15.59 -52.15
C THR A 56 -23.91 14.24 -51.45
N GLU A 57 -23.11 13.31 -51.99
CA GLU A 57 -22.87 11.98 -51.43
C GLU A 57 -21.44 11.79 -50.86
N GLN A 58 -20.83 12.84 -50.30
CA GLN A 58 -19.50 12.76 -49.65
C GLN A 58 -19.40 11.64 -48.60
N LYS A 59 -20.48 11.44 -47.83
CA LYS A 59 -20.54 10.41 -46.79
C LYS A 59 -20.41 9.00 -47.37
N LEU A 60 -20.88 8.79 -48.60
CA LEU A 60 -20.83 7.50 -49.28
C LEU A 60 -19.44 7.25 -49.87
N ALA A 61 -18.78 8.31 -50.37
CA ALA A 61 -17.36 8.26 -50.73
C ALA A 61 -16.47 7.91 -49.53
N ALA A 62 -16.72 8.52 -48.37
CA ALA A 62 -16.01 8.22 -47.12
C ALA A 62 -16.20 6.75 -46.69
N LEU A 63 -17.42 6.21 -46.81
CA LEU A 63 -17.69 4.81 -46.47
C LEU A 63 -16.93 3.84 -47.38
N VAL A 64 -16.91 4.11 -48.70
CA VAL A 64 -16.17 3.28 -49.67
C VAL A 64 -14.67 3.37 -49.41
N ALA A 65 -14.13 4.57 -49.18
CA ALA A 65 -12.72 4.74 -48.84
C ALA A 65 -12.35 3.96 -47.57
N SER A 66 -13.19 4.02 -46.54
CA SER A 66 -12.96 3.31 -45.28
C SER A 66 -12.92 1.79 -45.46
N LYS A 67 -13.83 1.20 -46.26
CA LYS A 67 -13.81 -0.23 -46.59
C LYS A 67 -12.57 -0.65 -47.37
N VAL A 68 -12.09 0.19 -48.29
CA VAL A 68 -10.86 -0.10 -49.05
C VAL A 68 -9.64 -0.05 -48.11
N TYR A 69 -9.58 0.94 -47.23
CA TYR A 69 -8.53 1.04 -46.21
C TYR A 69 -8.55 -0.11 -45.20
N TYR A 70 -9.72 -0.63 -44.88
CA TYR A 70 -9.88 -1.84 -44.06
C TYR A 70 -9.22 -3.05 -44.72
N HIS A 71 -9.49 -3.30 -46.01
CA HIS A 71 -8.88 -4.41 -46.76
C HIS A 71 -7.38 -4.21 -47.02
N LEU A 72 -6.90 -2.96 -47.10
CA LEU A 72 -5.47 -2.62 -47.17
C LEU A 72 -4.73 -2.84 -45.83
N GLY A 73 -5.45 -3.05 -44.72
CA GLY A 73 -4.88 -3.18 -43.37
C GLY A 73 -4.48 -1.85 -42.72
N ALA A 74 -4.79 -0.71 -43.35
CA ALA A 74 -4.54 0.62 -42.81
C ALA A 74 -5.73 1.09 -41.94
N PHE A 75 -5.81 0.55 -40.73
CA PHE A 75 -6.97 0.74 -39.85
C PHE A 75 -7.15 2.18 -39.34
N ASN A 76 -6.07 2.93 -39.13
CA ASN A 76 -6.15 4.32 -38.64
C ASN A 76 -6.86 5.23 -39.64
N ASP A 77 -6.49 5.12 -40.92
CA ASP A 77 -7.12 5.89 -42.01
C ASP A 77 -8.56 5.40 -42.22
N SER A 78 -8.78 4.09 -42.16
CA SER A 78 -10.12 3.50 -42.22
C SER A 78 -11.05 4.07 -41.15
N VAL A 79 -10.61 4.19 -39.90
CA VAL A 79 -11.38 4.81 -38.81
C VAL A 79 -11.67 6.29 -39.10
N HIS A 80 -10.69 7.06 -39.55
CA HIS A 80 -10.88 8.47 -39.90
C HIS A 80 -11.97 8.67 -40.97
N TYR A 81 -11.95 7.87 -42.05
CA TYR A 81 -12.97 7.92 -43.08
C TYR A 81 -14.32 7.36 -42.63
N ALA A 82 -14.36 6.35 -41.74
CA ALA A 82 -15.59 5.84 -41.14
C ALA A 82 -16.29 6.91 -40.29
N LEU A 83 -15.53 7.65 -39.48
CA LEU A 83 -16.05 8.77 -38.68
C LEU A 83 -16.63 9.88 -39.58
N CYS A 84 -16.02 10.10 -40.74
CA CYS A 84 -16.50 11.06 -41.73
C CYS A 84 -17.79 10.62 -42.45
N ALA A 85 -18.05 9.31 -42.55
CA ALA A 85 -19.30 8.78 -43.13
C ALA A 85 -20.53 9.05 -42.23
N GLY A 86 -20.32 9.29 -40.93
CA GLY A 86 -21.35 9.70 -39.98
C GLY A 86 -22.56 8.77 -40.00
N ASN A 87 -23.73 9.29 -40.39
CA ASN A 87 -24.99 8.54 -40.38
C ASN A 87 -25.06 7.34 -41.32
N LEU A 88 -24.16 7.22 -42.30
CA LEU A 88 -24.10 6.05 -43.19
C LEU A 88 -23.31 4.88 -42.60
N PHE A 89 -22.56 5.13 -41.52
CA PHE A 89 -21.92 4.09 -40.74
C PHE A 89 -22.91 3.64 -39.65
N ASP A 90 -23.57 2.50 -39.87
CA ASP A 90 -24.48 1.92 -38.88
C ASP A 90 -23.68 1.09 -37.87
N VAL A 91 -23.79 1.46 -36.59
CA VAL A 91 -23.14 0.78 -35.46
C VAL A 91 -23.89 -0.52 -35.10
N ASN A 92 -25.11 -0.70 -35.60
CA ASN A 92 -25.93 -1.87 -35.31
C ASN A 92 -25.66 -3.05 -36.25
N ASP A 93 -24.99 -2.82 -37.38
CA ASP A 93 -24.67 -3.86 -38.34
C ASP A 93 -23.60 -4.83 -37.78
N ARG A 94 -23.90 -6.13 -37.80
CA ARG A 94 -22.99 -7.21 -37.35
C ARG A 94 -22.02 -7.66 -38.46
N SER A 95 -21.54 -6.72 -39.26
CA SER A 95 -20.54 -7.05 -40.30
C SER A 95 -19.14 -7.09 -39.68
N GLU A 96 -18.27 -7.98 -40.17
CA GLU A 96 -16.87 -8.09 -39.72
C GLU A 96 -16.13 -6.75 -39.82
N TYR A 97 -16.45 -5.97 -40.85
CA TYR A 97 -15.96 -4.60 -41.04
C TYR A 97 -16.39 -3.68 -39.89
N VAL A 98 -17.68 -3.62 -39.56
CA VAL A 98 -18.18 -2.74 -38.49
C VAL A 98 -17.62 -3.14 -37.13
N GLU A 99 -17.56 -4.43 -36.80
CA GLU A 99 -16.98 -4.91 -35.53
C GLU A 99 -15.50 -4.53 -35.39
N THR A 100 -14.71 -4.70 -36.46
CA THR A 100 -13.28 -4.36 -36.44
C THR A 100 -13.05 -2.85 -36.34
N ILE A 101 -13.84 -2.05 -37.06
CA ILE A 101 -13.75 -0.60 -37.01
C ILE A 101 -14.18 -0.07 -35.64
N ILE A 102 -15.23 -0.63 -35.03
CA ILE A 102 -15.63 -0.26 -33.66
C ILE A 102 -14.52 -0.61 -32.68
N ALA A 103 -13.93 -1.79 -32.75
CA ALA A 103 -12.81 -2.18 -31.88
C ALA A 103 -11.64 -1.21 -32.02
N LYS A 104 -11.26 -0.83 -33.26
CA LYS A 104 -10.19 0.14 -33.50
C LYS A 104 -10.55 1.56 -33.07
N CYS A 105 -11.81 1.98 -33.22
CA CYS A 105 -12.30 3.24 -32.68
C CYS A 105 -12.17 3.27 -31.15
N ILE A 106 -12.52 2.18 -30.47
CA ILE A 106 -12.40 2.05 -29.02
C ILE A 106 -10.93 2.09 -28.60
N ASP A 107 -10.04 1.33 -29.25
CA ASP A 107 -8.60 1.35 -29.00
C ASP A 107 -8.01 2.77 -29.08
N LEU A 108 -8.29 3.47 -30.18
CA LEU A 108 -7.81 4.85 -30.41
C LEU A 108 -8.42 5.83 -29.41
N TYR A 109 -9.69 5.64 -29.06
CA TYR A 109 -10.36 6.45 -28.04
C TYR A 109 -9.70 6.29 -26.67
N ILE A 110 -9.44 5.04 -26.25
CA ILE A 110 -8.79 4.72 -24.98
C ILE A 110 -7.38 5.33 -24.94
N GLN A 111 -6.59 5.19 -26.01
CA GLN A 111 -5.25 5.78 -26.10
C GLN A 111 -5.29 7.30 -25.89
N ASN A 112 -6.15 8.00 -26.63
CA ASN A 112 -6.30 9.45 -26.51
C ASN A 112 -6.75 9.89 -25.10
N GLN A 113 -7.65 9.14 -24.46
CA GLN A 113 -8.11 9.43 -23.10
C GLN A 113 -7.02 9.17 -22.05
N CYS A 114 -6.24 8.10 -22.20
CA CYS A 114 -5.10 7.81 -21.33
C CYS A 114 -4.05 8.90 -21.39
N GLU A 115 -3.68 9.35 -22.60
CA GLU A 115 -2.73 10.44 -22.82
C GLU A 115 -3.25 11.77 -22.23
N GLN A 116 -4.54 12.07 -22.41
CA GLN A 116 -5.17 13.26 -21.83
C GLN A 116 -5.12 13.25 -20.30
N PHE A 117 -5.33 12.10 -19.67
CA PHE A 117 -5.28 11.95 -18.22
C PHE A 117 -3.86 12.09 -17.66
N GLU A 118 -2.85 11.56 -18.36
CA GLU A 118 -1.44 11.65 -17.95
C GLU A 118 -0.84 13.04 -18.19
N LYS A 119 -1.27 13.72 -19.25
CA LYS A 119 -0.80 15.05 -19.64
C LYS A 119 -1.96 16.03 -19.83
N PRO A 120 -2.57 16.51 -18.73
CA PRO A 120 -3.67 17.48 -18.80
C PRO A 120 -3.28 18.82 -19.44
N GLN A 121 -1.97 19.11 -19.60
CA GLN A 121 -1.45 20.35 -20.18
C GLN A 121 -1.46 20.37 -21.72
N GLU A 122 -1.51 19.22 -22.40
CA GLU A 122 -1.40 19.15 -23.87
C GLU A 122 -2.77 19.25 -24.59
N ASN A 123 -3.91 19.27 -23.87
CA ASN A 123 -5.26 19.42 -24.41
C ASN A 123 -5.46 18.65 -25.74
N VAL A 124 -5.21 17.34 -25.69
CA VAL A 124 -5.42 16.45 -26.85
C VAL A 124 -6.86 16.59 -27.32
N TYR A 125 -7.05 17.04 -28.57
CA TYR A 125 -8.38 17.20 -29.15
C TYR A 125 -8.94 15.82 -29.48
N VAL A 126 -9.88 15.34 -28.66
CA VAL A 126 -10.64 14.13 -28.96
C VAL A 126 -11.81 14.51 -29.86
N ASP A 127 -11.90 13.89 -31.04
CA ASP A 127 -13.02 14.13 -31.95
C ASP A 127 -14.35 13.74 -31.26
N ASN A 128 -15.30 14.68 -31.23
CA ASN A 128 -16.64 14.46 -30.69
C ASN A 128 -17.37 13.27 -31.34
N ARG A 129 -17.05 12.93 -32.59
CA ARG A 129 -17.64 11.78 -33.30
C ARG A 129 -17.22 10.44 -32.69
N LEU A 130 -15.96 10.33 -32.28
CA LEU A 130 -15.42 9.15 -31.58
C LEU A 130 -16.13 8.97 -30.24
N ILE A 131 -16.29 10.06 -29.49
CA ILE A 131 -17.03 10.06 -28.21
C ILE A 131 -18.48 9.61 -28.43
N GLU A 132 -19.13 10.07 -29.50
CA GLU A 132 -20.51 9.71 -29.80
C GLU A 132 -20.66 8.23 -30.14
N ILE A 133 -19.77 7.65 -30.95
CA ILE A 133 -19.79 6.21 -31.27
C ILE A 133 -19.60 5.38 -30.01
N VAL A 134 -18.62 5.72 -29.17
CA VAL A 134 -18.37 5.01 -27.90
C VAL A 134 -19.59 5.13 -26.97
N ASN A 135 -20.21 6.31 -26.85
CA ASN A 135 -21.41 6.48 -26.03
C ASN A 135 -22.61 5.69 -26.56
N ARG A 136 -22.77 5.56 -27.89
CA ARG A 136 -23.81 4.69 -28.49
C ARG A 136 -23.53 3.21 -28.19
N MET A 137 -22.28 2.79 -28.28
CA MET A 137 -21.86 1.42 -27.96
C MET A 137 -22.08 1.10 -26.48
N VAL A 138 -21.72 2.00 -25.56
CA VAL A 138 -22.00 1.87 -24.13
C VAL A 138 -23.50 1.72 -23.87
N LYS A 139 -24.33 2.57 -24.48
CA LYS A 139 -25.80 2.46 -24.34
C LYS A 139 -26.30 1.09 -24.77
N ARG A 140 -25.83 0.59 -25.92
CA ARG A 140 -26.17 -0.75 -26.40
C ARG A 140 -25.75 -1.84 -25.40
N CYS A 141 -24.54 -1.76 -24.84
CA CYS A 141 -24.08 -2.71 -23.83
C CYS A 141 -24.95 -2.67 -22.55
N LEU A 142 -25.44 -1.50 -22.16
CA LEU A 142 -26.36 -1.34 -21.04
C LEU A 142 -27.74 -1.93 -21.36
N ASP A 143 -28.27 -1.68 -22.57
CA ASP A 143 -29.55 -2.21 -23.04
C ASP A 143 -29.51 -3.75 -23.17
N ASP A 144 -28.36 -4.31 -23.56
CA ASP A 144 -28.12 -5.76 -23.67
C ASP A 144 -27.84 -6.43 -22.31
N GLY A 145 -27.83 -5.68 -21.21
CA GLY A 145 -27.56 -6.20 -19.84
C GLY A 145 -26.10 -6.58 -19.58
N GLN A 146 -25.16 -6.16 -20.44
CA GLN A 146 -23.73 -6.49 -20.35
C GLN A 146 -22.94 -5.45 -19.51
N TYR A 147 -23.39 -5.22 -18.28
CA TYR A 147 -22.83 -4.20 -17.38
C TYR A 147 -21.32 -4.36 -17.11
N LYS A 148 -20.83 -5.60 -17.01
CA LYS A 148 -19.39 -5.88 -16.77
C LYS A 148 -18.50 -5.35 -17.89
N GLN A 149 -18.97 -5.39 -19.14
CA GLN A 149 -18.22 -4.85 -20.29
C GLN A 149 -18.25 -3.33 -20.31
N ALA A 150 -19.41 -2.73 -20.02
CA ALA A 150 -19.53 -1.28 -19.89
C ALA A 150 -18.64 -0.73 -18.77
N LEU A 151 -18.55 -1.45 -17.65
CA LEU A 151 -17.65 -1.15 -16.54
C LEU A 151 -16.18 -1.23 -16.97
N GLY A 152 -15.79 -2.31 -17.65
CA GLY A 152 -14.43 -2.48 -18.17
C GLY A 152 -14.03 -1.36 -19.12
N LEU A 153 -14.90 -1.03 -20.08
CA LEU A 153 -14.70 0.08 -21.00
C LEU A 153 -14.60 1.43 -20.27
N GLY A 154 -15.40 1.65 -19.22
CA GLY A 154 -15.31 2.86 -18.39
C GLY A 154 -13.97 2.98 -17.66
N LEU A 155 -13.44 1.87 -17.15
CA LEU A 155 -12.12 1.81 -16.50
C LEU A 155 -10.97 2.02 -17.49
N GLU A 156 -11.02 1.35 -18.65
CA GLU A 156 -10.01 1.50 -19.72
C GLU A 156 -9.99 2.91 -20.29
N ALA A 157 -11.16 3.48 -20.60
CA ALA A 157 -11.29 4.84 -21.10
C ALA A 157 -11.08 5.91 -20.01
N ARG A 158 -10.75 5.51 -18.77
CA ARG A 158 -10.58 6.39 -17.60
C ARG A 158 -11.74 7.37 -17.37
N ARG A 159 -12.97 6.95 -17.71
CA ARG A 159 -14.18 7.79 -17.64
C ARG A 159 -15.11 7.36 -16.51
N MET A 160 -15.19 8.20 -15.48
CA MET A 160 -16.01 7.93 -14.29
C MET A 160 -17.53 7.99 -14.56
N ASP A 161 -17.97 8.77 -15.56
CA ASP A 161 -19.39 8.85 -15.90
C ASP A 161 -19.94 7.50 -16.39
N ILE A 162 -19.19 6.80 -17.25
CA ILE A 162 -19.59 5.47 -17.75
C ILE A 162 -19.56 4.47 -16.61
N PHE A 163 -18.51 4.53 -15.78
CA PHE A 163 -18.35 3.67 -14.63
C PHE A 163 -19.55 3.76 -13.67
N LYS A 164 -19.93 4.98 -13.28
CA LYS A 164 -21.11 5.24 -12.43
C LYS A 164 -22.40 4.73 -13.07
N ASN A 165 -22.62 5.08 -14.33
CA ASN A 165 -23.85 4.69 -15.02
C ASN A 165 -23.96 3.16 -15.17
N ALA A 166 -22.84 2.46 -15.39
CA ALA A 166 -22.82 1.01 -15.48
C ALA A 166 -23.21 0.33 -14.16
N ILE A 167 -22.83 0.90 -13.02
CA ILE A 167 -23.17 0.37 -11.69
C ILE A 167 -24.62 0.67 -11.34
N THR A 168 -25.07 1.92 -11.49
CA THR A 168 -26.44 2.33 -11.13
C THR A 168 -27.52 1.67 -12.00
N SER A 169 -27.19 1.37 -13.26
CA SER A 169 -28.15 0.73 -14.20
C SER A 169 -28.21 -0.79 -14.06
N SER A 170 -27.37 -1.40 -13.22
CA SER A 170 -27.27 -2.85 -13.08
C SER A 170 -28.34 -3.43 -12.16
N ASP A 171 -28.78 -4.66 -12.47
CA ASP A 171 -29.76 -5.40 -11.64
C ASP A 171 -29.19 -5.81 -10.27
N ASP A 172 -27.87 -6.03 -10.19
CA ASP A 172 -27.13 -6.39 -8.97
C ASP A 172 -26.03 -5.38 -8.68
N VAL A 173 -26.41 -4.27 -8.02
CA VAL A 173 -25.50 -3.18 -7.67
C VAL A 173 -24.41 -3.62 -6.70
N ALA A 174 -24.76 -4.45 -5.71
CA ALA A 174 -23.82 -4.90 -4.67
C ALA A 174 -22.72 -5.80 -5.26
N GLY A 175 -23.09 -6.79 -6.09
CA GLY A 175 -22.12 -7.64 -6.78
C GLY A 175 -21.23 -6.88 -7.75
N MET A 176 -21.78 -5.88 -8.46
CA MET A 176 -21.00 -5.02 -9.37
C MET A 176 -20.01 -4.14 -8.62
N LEU A 177 -20.39 -3.62 -7.45
CA LEU A 177 -19.50 -2.83 -6.60
C LEU A 177 -18.32 -3.68 -6.09
N ALA A 178 -18.57 -4.88 -5.59
CA ALA A 178 -17.49 -5.79 -5.16
C ALA A 178 -16.58 -6.19 -6.33
N TYR A 179 -17.16 -6.49 -7.50
CA TYR A 179 -16.40 -6.77 -8.72
C TYR A 179 -15.54 -5.59 -9.16
N SER A 180 -16.09 -4.37 -9.11
CA SER A 180 -15.38 -3.14 -9.46
C SER A 180 -14.22 -2.84 -8.51
N LEU A 181 -14.38 -3.12 -7.20
CA LEU A 181 -13.30 -3.00 -6.22
C LEU A 181 -12.17 -4.00 -6.52
N GLY A 182 -12.52 -5.26 -6.80
CA GLY A 182 -11.55 -6.28 -7.19
C GLY A 182 -10.78 -5.91 -8.46
N LEU A 183 -11.46 -5.37 -9.48
CA LEU A 183 -10.83 -4.84 -10.69
C LEU A 183 -9.95 -3.62 -10.42
N ALA A 184 -10.40 -2.70 -9.57
CA ALA A 184 -9.63 -1.51 -9.22
C ALA A 184 -8.32 -1.85 -8.50
N LEU A 185 -8.32 -2.91 -7.68
CA LEU A 185 -7.14 -3.37 -6.96
C LEU A 185 -6.18 -4.23 -7.81
N SER A 186 -6.71 -4.99 -8.78
CA SER A 186 -5.90 -5.92 -9.59
C SER A 186 -5.42 -5.36 -10.93
N THR A 187 -6.24 -4.58 -11.61
CA THR A 187 -5.98 -4.14 -13.00
C THR A 187 -5.35 -2.76 -13.09
N ILE A 188 -5.64 -1.87 -12.14
CA ILE A 188 -5.18 -0.47 -12.20
C ILE A 188 -3.75 -0.35 -11.67
N GLU A 189 -2.79 -0.09 -12.57
CA GLU A 189 -1.40 0.17 -12.20
C GLU A 189 -1.18 1.58 -11.63
N SER A 190 -1.88 2.60 -12.18
CA SER A 190 -1.69 4.00 -11.78
C SER A 190 -2.40 4.31 -10.47
N ARG A 191 -1.63 4.75 -9.46
CA ARG A 191 -2.18 5.14 -8.15
C ARG A 191 -3.18 6.31 -8.25
N LYS A 192 -2.86 7.34 -9.03
CA LYS A 192 -3.73 8.53 -9.16
C LYS A 192 -5.11 8.16 -9.69
N PHE A 193 -5.15 7.29 -10.70
CA PHE A 193 -6.41 6.83 -11.28
C PHE A 193 -7.15 5.89 -10.32
N ARG A 194 -6.44 4.99 -9.64
CA ARG A 194 -7.02 4.12 -8.61
C ARG A 194 -7.68 4.94 -7.49
N ASP A 195 -7.03 6.01 -7.03
CA ASP A 195 -7.58 6.89 -6.00
C ASP A 195 -8.87 7.60 -6.48
N CYS A 196 -8.95 8.00 -7.75
CA CYS A 196 -10.17 8.54 -8.33
C CYS A 196 -11.31 7.51 -8.34
N VAL A 197 -11.03 6.29 -8.78
CA VAL A 197 -12.01 5.19 -8.84
C VAL A 197 -12.50 4.82 -7.43
N LEU A 198 -11.59 4.70 -6.45
CA LEU A 198 -11.95 4.39 -5.07
C LEU A 198 -12.80 5.49 -4.42
N ARG A 199 -12.54 6.78 -4.71
CA ARG A 199 -13.38 7.89 -4.21
C ARG A 199 -14.80 7.85 -4.79
N GLU A 200 -14.94 7.52 -6.07
CA GLU A 200 -16.27 7.36 -6.66
C GLU A 200 -16.98 6.14 -6.09
N LEU A 201 -16.27 5.03 -5.87
CA LEU A 201 -16.83 3.84 -5.23
C LEU A 201 -17.35 4.11 -3.82
N VAL A 202 -16.60 4.85 -3.00
CA VAL A 202 -17.06 5.28 -1.67
C VAL A 202 -18.36 6.09 -1.77
N THR A 203 -18.45 6.97 -2.76
CA THR A 203 -19.67 7.77 -2.99
C THR A 203 -20.86 6.85 -3.34
N LEU A 204 -20.64 5.86 -4.20
CA LEU A 204 -21.66 4.87 -4.57
C LEU A 204 -22.08 3.99 -3.39
N TYR A 205 -21.15 3.52 -2.56
CA TYR A 205 -21.45 2.75 -1.36
C TYR A 205 -22.28 3.53 -0.34
N ARG A 206 -22.10 4.86 -0.28
CA ARG A 206 -22.86 5.74 0.63
C ARG A 206 -24.31 5.95 0.17
N ASP A 207 -24.53 5.97 -1.14
CA ASP A 207 -25.84 6.24 -1.74
C ASP A 207 -26.75 4.99 -1.78
N LEU A 208 -26.25 3.81 -1.38
CA LEU A 208 -27.04 2.59 -1.23
C LEU A 208 -28.07 2.69 -0.10
N GLU A 209 -29.19 1.97 -0.23
CA GLU A 209 -30.24 1.89 0.80
C GLU A 209 -29.72 1.33 2.13
N ILE A 210 -28.81 0.34 2.05
CA ILE A 210 -28.05 -0.20 3.17
C ILE A 210 -26.57 0.03 2.84
N PRO A 211 -25.90 1.01 3.48
CA PRO A 211 -24.50 1.28 3.23
C PRO A 211 -23.63 0.09 3.63
N ASP A 212 -22.76 -0.35 2.72
CA ASP A 212 -21.73 -1.35 3.01
C ASP A 212 -20.51 -0.66 3.62
N TYR A 213 -20.47 -0.64 4.95
CA TYR A 213 -19.41 0.01 5.69
C TYR A 213 -18.06 -0.72 5.60
N VAL A 214 -18.05 -2.04 5.37
CA VAL A 214 -16.81 -2.83 5.33
C VAL A 214 -16.01 -2.48 4.08
N ASN A 215 -16.64 -2.57 2.91
CA ASN A 215 -15.99 -2.25 1.64
C ASN A 215 -15.63 -0.75 1.55
N MET A 216 -16.43 0.12 2.17
CA MET A 216 -16.11 1.54 2.26
C MET A 216 -14.85 1.80 3.11
N CYS A 217 -14.72 1.15 4.27
CA CYS A 217 -13.52 1.24 5.10
C CYS A 217 -12.28 0.70 4.38
N GLN A 218 -12.40 -0.41 3.64
CA GLN A 218 -11.31 -0.91 2.79
C GLN A 218 -10.88 0.13 1.76
N CYS A 219 -11.83 0.79 1.08
CA CYS A 219 -11.52 1.88 0.15
C CYS A 219 -10.78 3.03 0.84
N PHE A 220 -11.21 3.43 2.04
CA PHE A 220 -10.53 4.49 2.80
C PHE A 220 -9.12 4.12 3.25
N ILE A 221 -8.86 2.85 3.58
CA ILE A 221 -7.52 2.36 3.91
C ILE A 221 -6.59 2.54 2.70
N PHE A 222 -7.04 2.17 1.49
CA PHE A 222 -6.22 2.35 0.28
C PHE A 222 -6.05 3.82 -0.12
N LEU A 223 -7.03 4.68 0.20
CA LEU A 223 -6.98 6.13 -0.02
C LEU A 223 -6.15 6.89 1.02
N ASP A 224 -5.73 6.24 2.12
CA ASP A 224 -5.06 6.85 3.27
C ASP A 224 -5.83 8.06 3.85
N ASP A 225 -7.17 7.95 3.97
CA ASP A 225 -8.06 8.98 4.54
C ASP A 225 -8.62 8.56 5.93
N PRO A 226 -7.88 8.83 7.03
CA PRO A 226 -8.30 8.43 8.38
C PRO A 226 -9.47 9.25 8.92
N ASP A 227 -9.62 10.51 8.50
CA ASP A 227 -10.66 11.41 9.00
C ASP A 227 -12.06 10.95 8.57
N SER A 228 -12.17 10.48 7.33
CA SER A 228 -13.43 9.94 6.81
C SER A 228 -13.85 8.66 7.55
N VAL A 229 -12.90 7.80 7.91
CA VAL A 229 -13.19 6.58 8.69
C VAL A 229 -13.62 6.91 10.11
N ALA A 230 -12.95 7.86 10.77
CA ALA A 230 -13.34 8.31 12.10
C ALA A 230 -14.78 8.85 12.12
N LYS A 231 -15.19 9.64 11.11
CA LYS A 231 -16.57 10.12 10.94
C LYS A 231 -17.58 9.00 10.72
N VAL A 232 -17.20 7.94 10.01
CA VAL A 232 -18.06 6.76 9.81
C VAL A 232 -18.26 6.02 11.13
N LEU A 233 -17.20 5.75 11.87
CA LEU A 233 -17.26 5.10 13.19
C LEU A 233 -18.05 5.95 14.21
N GLU A 234 -17.90 7.27 14.16
CA GLU A 234 -18.68 8.20 14.98
C GLU A 234 -20.18 8.17 14.61
N LYS A 235 -20.50 8.14 13.31
CA LYS A 235 -21.89 8.05 12.86
C LYS A 235 -22.53 6.72 13.32
N LEU A 236 -21.79 5.63 13.23
CA LEU A 236 -22.26 4.31 13.66
C LEU A 236 -22.49 4.25 15.18
N SER A 237 -21.63 4.91 15.97
CA SER A 237 -21.76 4.92 17.45
C SER A 237 -22.97 5.71 17.98
N LYS A 238 -23.57 6.60 17.17
CA LYS A 238 -24.69 7.46 17.56
C LYS A 238 -26.08 6.90 17.24
N GLN A 239 -26.21 5.92 16.35
CA GLN A 239 -27.50 5.62 15.71
C GLN A 239 -28.29 4.45 16.32
N SER A 240 -27.64 3.33 16.71
CA SER A 240 -28.31 2.11 17.22
C SER A 240 -27.30 1.10 17.81
N GLU A 241 -27.75 0.18 18.69
CA GLU A 241 -26.92 -0.92 19.20
C GLU A 241 -26.44 -1.89 18.12
N GLU A 242 -27.24 -2.15 17.07
CA GLU A 242 -26.82 -2.97 15.93
C GLU A 242 -25.69 -2.32 15.13
N ASN A 243 -25.74 -0.99 14.99
CA ASN A 243 -24.67 -0.22 14.34
C ASN A 243 -23.41 -0.16 15.20
N ASN A 244 -23.53 -0.27 16.54
CA ASN A 244 -22.38 -0.38 17.43
C ASN A 244 -21.65 -1.71 17.24
N LEU A 245 -22.38 -2.82 17.07
CA LEU A 245 -21.80 -4.13 16.73
C LEU A 245 -21.08 -4.08 15.38
N MET A 246 -21.67 -3.42 14.39
CA MET A 246 -21.02 -3.19 13.08
C MET A 246 -19.74 -2.36 13.23
N ALA A 247 -19.74 -1.32 14.07
CA ALA A 247 -18.54 -0.52 14.34
C ALA A 247 -17.42 -1.36 14.98
N TYR A 248 -17.74 -2.32 15.86
CA TYR A 248 -16.75 -3.24 16.41
C TYR A 248 -16.18 -4.19 15.36
N GLN A 249 -17.02 -4.73 14.47
CA GLN A 249 -16.54 -5.56 13.35
C GLN A 249 -15.57 -4.79 12.46
N ILE A 250 -15.95 -3.57 12.07
CA ILE A 250 -15.09 -2.68 11.28
C ILE A 250 -13.78 -2.39 12.02
N ALA A 251 -13.82 -2.15 13.34
CA ALA A 251 -12.61 -1.90 14.11
C ALA A 251 -11.65 -3.11 14.12
N PHE A 252 -12.16 -4.34 14.23
CA PHE A 252 -11.35 -5.56 14.12
C PHE A 252 -10.78 -5.75 12.72
N ASP A 253 -11.62 -5.61 11.68
CA ASP A 253 -11.19 -5.71 10.28
C ASP A 253 -10.13 -4.66 9.93
N MET A 254 -10.28 -3.44 10.48
CA MET A 254 -9.31 -2.37 10.34
C MET A 254 -8.00 -2.69 11.05
N TYR A 255 -8.04 -3.22 12.28
CA TYR A 255 -6.82 -3.60 12.99
C TYR A 255 -6.02 -4.65 12.22
N GLU A 256 -6.68 -5.59 11.56
CA GLU A 256 -6.01 -6.62 10.74
C GLU A 256 -5.51 -6.07 9.38
N SER A 257 -6.29 -5.20 8.73
CA SER A 257 -6.05 -4.78 7.34
C SER A 257 -5.26 -3.48 7.18
N ALA A 258 -5.37 -2.55 8.13
CA ALA A 258 -4.82 -1.19 7.99
C ALA A 258 -3.38 -1.10 8.54
N PRO A 259 -2.55 -0.21 7.96
CA PRO A 259 -1.21 0.04 8.49
C PRO A 259 -1.28 0.76 9.86
N GLN A 260 -0.30 0.48 10.73
CA GLN A 260 -0.25 1.01 12.10
C GLN A 260 -0.36 2.56 12.17
N GLN A 261 0.31 3.26 11.25
CA GLN A 261 0.24 4.72 11.16
C GLN A 261 -1.19 5.23 10.92
N PHE A 262 -1.97 4.51 10.11
CA PHE A 262 -3.36 4.86 9.83
C PHE A 262 -4.22 4.66 11.07
N LEU A 263 -4.05 3.53 11.77
CA LEU A 263 -4.77 3.25 13.02
C LEU A 263 -4.53 4.32 14.08
N TRP A 264 -3.28 4.74 14.28
CA TRP A 264 -2.96 5.82 15.23
C TRP A 264 -3.65 7.14 14.90
N ARG A 265 -3.67 7.52 13.61
CA ARG A 265 -4.37 8.74 13.15
C ARG A 265 -5.88 8.63 13.34
N VAL A 266 -6.48 7.47 13.07
CA VAL A 266 -7.91 7.23 13.31
C VAL A 266 -8.22 7.31 14.79
N ILE A 267 -7.39 6.71 15.66
CA ILE A 267 -7.54 6.80 17.11
C ILE A 267 -7.45 8.26 17.56
N GLU A 268 -6.48 9.02 17.07
CA GLU A 268 -6.34 10.45 17.39
C GLU A 268 -7.56 11.26 16.93
N ALA A 269 -8.04 11.04 15.71
CA ALA A 269 -9.24 11.69 15.18
C ALA A 269 -10.50 11.34 16.01
N LEU A 270 -10.67 10.07 16.39
CA LEU A 270 -11.77 9.62 17.25
C LEU A 270 -11.70 10.25 18.65
N ARG A 271 -10.49 10.46 19.19
CA ARG A 271 -10.27 11.10 20.50
C ARG A 271 -10.64 12.58 20.50
N VAL A 272 -10.36 13.30 19.41
CA VAL A 272 -10.76 14.71 19.27
C VAL A 272 -12.28 14.87 19.28
N THR A 273 -13.01 13.87 18.80
CA THR A 273 -14.47 13.85 18.77
C THR A 273 -15.09 13.29 20.06
N ALA A 274 -14.30 12.77 20.99
CA ALA A 274 -14.78 12.26 22.26
C ALA A 274 -15.18 13.41 23.21
N PRO A 275 -16.28 13.26 23.99
CA PRO A 275 -16.73 14.26 24.96
C PRO A 275 -15.67 14.66 26.01
N VAL A 276 -14.78 13.72 26.39
CA VAL A 276 -13.63 14.01 27.27
C VAL A 276 -12.34 13.47 26.65
N PRO A 277 -11.53 14.34 26.01
CA PRO A 277 -10.25 13.95 25.39
C PRO A 277 -9.24 13.36 26.39
N SER A 278 -9.32 13.74 27.68
CA SER A 278 -8.35 13.35 28.72
C SER A 278 -8.54 11.93 29.25
N ALA A 279 -9.75 11.35 29.18
CA ALA A 279 -10.04 10.00 29.66
C ALA A 279 -9.63 8.89 28.67
N ALA A 280 -9.32 9.27 27.42
CA ALA A 280 -8.84 8.34 26.39
C ALA A 280 -7.31 8.18 26.39
N HIS A 281 -6.59 8.87 27.29
CA HIS A 281 -5.19 8.61 27.58
C HIS A 281 -5.06 7.42 28.54
N HIS A 282 -5.32 6.20 28.06
CA HIS A 282 -4.69 5.03 28.68
C HIS A 282 -3.28 4.91 28.11
N ILE A 283 -2.35 5.70 28.65
CA ILE A 283 -0.95 5.26 28.69
C ILE A 283 -0.89 4.40 29.95
N VAL A 284 -0.88 3.08 29.79
CA VAL A 284 -0.54 2.17 30.90
C VAL A 284 0.89 2.51 31.30
N THR A 285 1.06 3.35 32.33
CA THR A 285 2.35 3.52 32.97
C THR A 285 2.65 2.22 33.69
N VAL A 286 3.61 1.44 33.18
CA VAL A 286 4.07 0.28 33.92
C VAL A 286 4.84 0.81 35.14
N PRO A 287 4.45 0.47 36.38
CA PRO A 287 5.17 0.93 37.55
C PRO A 287 6.55 0.28 37.57
N VAL A 288 7.59 1.04 37.23
CA VAL A 288 8.97 0.67 37.50
C VAL A 288 9.25 1.02 38.96
N GLU A 289 9.06 0.08 39.87
CA GLU A 289 9.52 0.22 41.25
C GLU A 289 11.06 0.23 41.27
N GLY A 290 11.65 1.42 41.45
CA GLY A 290 13.09 1.54 41.62
C GLY A 290 13.64 2.93 41.36
N ASN A 291 13.29 3.92 42.18
CA ASN A 291 14.21 5.02 42.46
C ASN A 291 13.98 5.59 43.86
N ALA A 292 14.77 5.09 44.81
CA ALA A 292 14.83 5.57 46.18
C ALA A 292 16.17 6.29 46.41
N GLY A 293 16.11 7.56 46.85
CA GLY A 293 17.23 8.38 47.35
C GLY A 293 17.83 9.29 46.27
N THR A 294 18.09 10.59 46.48
CA THR A 294 18.36 11.30 47.73
C THR A 294 18.15 12.80 47.51
N SER A 295 17.30 13.43 48.32
CA SER A 295 17.11 14.87 48.39
C SER A 295 18.25 15.53 49.17
N SER A 296 19.08 16.35 48.53
CA SER A 296 19.96 17.31 49.20
C SER A 296 19.34 18.71 49.17
N GLN A 297 19.09 19.25 50.36
CA GLN A 297 18.55 20.58 50.64
C GLN A 297 19.51 21.70 50.20
N SER A 298 18.97 22.77 49.60
CA SER A 298 19.24 24.16 50.03
C SER A 298 18.46 25.19 49.19
N GLY A 299 17.72 26.09 49.86
CA GLY A 299 17.52 27.47 49.38
C GLY A 299 16.09 27.87 49.00
N SER A 300 15.36 28.38 49.98
CA SER A 300 14.05 29.05 49.88
C SER A 300 14.05 30.34 49.03
N GLY A 301 13.03 30.51 48.18
CA GLY A 301 12.64 31.78 47.57
C GLY A 301 11.31 31.63 46.83
N ALA A 302 10.24 32.15 47.41
CA ALA A 302 8.85 31.99 46.96
C ALA A 302 8.52 32.79 45.68
N SER A 303 7.77 32.17 44.76
CA SER A 303 6.69 32.82 44.01
C SER A 303 5.83 31.75 43.31
N ASP A 304 4.51 31.89 43.49
CA ASP A 304 3.42 31.04 43.06
C ASP A 304 3.45 30.58 41.60
N GLY A 305 2.99 29.34 41.39
CA GLY A 305 2.70 28.76 40.08
C GLY A 305 2.31 27.29 40.23
N ALA A 306 1.10 27.05 40.73
CA ALA A 306 0.55 25.70 40.96
C ALA A 306 0.53 24.86 39.67
N THR A 307 1.21 23.71 39.71
CA THR A 307 0.95 22.55 38.85
C THR A 307 -0.34 21.88 39.33
N PRO A 308 -1.41 21.75 38.52
CA PRO A 308 -2.54 20.93 38.92
C PRO A 308 -2.26 19.45 38.64
N CYS A 309 -2.62 18.63 39.63
CA CYS A 309 -2.71 17.18 39.58
C CYS A 309 -3.76 16.77 38.55
N ILE A 310 -3.40 15.94 37.56
CA ILE A 310 -4.26 15.64 36.40
C ILE A 310 -5.27 14.50 36.66
N ASP A 311 -5.10 13.69 37.70
CA ASP A 311 -5.97 12.51 37.91
C ASP A 311 -7.35 12.81 38.53
N ASP A 312 -7.48 13.79 39.44
CA ASP A 312 -8.75 14.07 40.15
C ASP A 312 -9.80 14.85 39.33
N ASP A 313 -9.40 15.47 38.21
CA ASP A 313 -10.26 16.32 37.38
C ASP A 313 -10.95 15.56 36.22
N VAL A 314 -10.44 14.37 35.86
CA VAL A 314 -10.98 13.53 34.77
C VAL A 314 -12.19 12.73 35.23
N GLU A 315 -12.12 12.11 36.42
CA GLU A 315 -13.24 11.37 37.01
C GLU A 315 -14.45 12.29 37.27
N LYS A 316 -14.21 13.52 37.76
CA LYS A 316 -15.27 14.53 37.97
C LYS A 316 -15.92 15.04 36.69
N ARG A 317 -15.24 14.97 35.53
CA ARG A 317 -15.84 15.34 34.23
C ARG A 317 -16.66 14.21 33.63
N VAL A 318 -16.22 12.96 33.80
CA VAL A 318 -16.98 11.78 33.36
C VAL A 318 -18.28 11.64 34.15
N GLU A 319 -18.27 11.94 35.45
CA GLU A 319 -19.48 11.90 36.29
C GLU A 319 -20.55 12.94 35.89
N ASN A 320 -20.13 14.09 35.34
CA ASN A 320 -21.00 15.21 34.94
C ASN A 320 -21.61 15.08 33.52
N LEU A 321 -21.30 14.01 32.79
CA LEU A 321 -21.85 13.74 31.45
C LEU A 321 -23.29 13.20 31.52
N SER A 322 -24.11 13.55 30.53
CA SER A 322 -25.44 12.97 30.32
C SER A 322 -25.36 11.44 30.18
N GLY A 323 -26.43 10.71 30.52
CA GLY A 323 -26.47 9.26 30.39
C GLY A 323 -26.19 8.73 28.97
N GLU A 324 -26.50 9.54 27.95
CA GLU A 324 -26.18 9.24 26.53
C GLU A 324 -24.71 9.53 26.21
N GLU A 325 -24.14 10.59 26.77
CA GLU A 325 -22.73 10.97 26.59
C GLU A 325 -21.79 9.98 27.30
N LYS A 326 -22.20 9.44 28.45
CA LYS A 326 -21.47 8.35 29.15
C LYS A 326 -21.42 7.09 28.30
N ARG A 327 -22.55 6.68 27.70
CA ARG A 327 -22.58 5.52 26.78
C ARG A 327 -21.70 5.76 25.56
N GLN A 328 -21.77 6.95 24.96
CA GLN A 328 -20.93 7.30 23.83
C GLN A 328 -19.44 7.27 24.18
N GLN A 329 -19.07 7.76 25.37
CA GLN A 329 -17.70 7.68 25.88
C GLN A 329 -17.25 6.21 26.07
N ASP A 330 -18.08 5.36 26.67
CA ASP A 330 -17.78 3.93 26.85
C ASP A 330 -17.59 3.21 25.51
N HIS A 331 -18.40 3.53 24.50
CA HIS A 331 -18.29 2.95 23.17
C HIS A 331 -17.01 3.40 22.46
N ILE A 332 -16.64 4.68 22.55
CA ILE A 332 -15.40 5.21 21.98
C ILE A 332 -14.19 4.60 22.69
N GLN A 333 -14.25 4.40 24.01
CA GLN A 333 -13.18 3.74 24.76
C GLN A 333 -13.00 2.28 24.33
N LYS A 334 -14.10 1.53 24.16
CA LYS A 334 -14.05 0.16 23.62
C LYS A 334 -13.49 0.11 22.19
N LEU A 335 -13.94 1.02 21.32
CA LEU A 335 -13.39 1.13 19.96
C LEU A 335 -11.89 1.44 19.99
N THR A 336 -11.45 2.32 20.89
CA THR A 336 -10.04 2.66 21.06
C THR A 336 -9.23 1.46 21.53
N SER A 337 -9.76 0.64 22.45
CA SER A 337 -9.10 -0.59 22.93
C SER A 337 -9.04 -1.70 21.86
N ILE A 338 -10.03 -1.75 20.95
CA ILE A 338 -9.99 -2.68 19.81
C ILE A 338 -8.98 -2.19 18.76
N LEU A 339 -9.02 -0.90 18.40
CA LEU A 339 -8.11 -0.31 17.41
C LEU A 339 -6.66 -0.24 17.91
N SER A 340 -6.44 -0.15 19.23
CA SER A 340 -5.10 -0.28 19.81
C SER A 340 -4.56 -1.70 19.75
N GLY A 341 -5.41 -2.71 19.56
CA GLY A 341 -5.00 -4.12 19.44
C GLY A 341 -4.91 -4.89 20.75
N GLU A 342 -5.07 -4.24 21.91
CA GLU A 342 -4.93 -4.86 23.23
C GLU A 342 -5.82 -6.11 23.37
N GLN A 343 -7.10 -5.98 22.99
CA GLN A 343 -8.07 -7.09 23.04
C GLN A 343 -7.71 -8.22 22.09
N SER A 344 -7.27 -7.89 20.86
CA SER A 344 -6.89 -8.87 19.85
C SER A 344 -5.67 -9.67 20.29
N ILE A 345 -4.66 -8.99 20.85
CA ILE A 345 -3.44 -9.61 21.38
C ILE A 345 -3.78 -10.53 22.55
N GLU A 346 -4.58 -10.06 23.52
CA GLU A 346 -4.94 -10.87 24.69
C GLU A 346 -5.70 -12.14 24.30
N LEU A 347 -6.69 -12.03 23.41
CA LEU A 347 -7.45 -13.18 22.92
C LEU A 347 -6.56 -14.17 22.15
N HIS A 348 -5.65 -13.66 21.31
CA HIS A 348 -4.69 -14.49 20.59
C HIS A 348 -3.72 -15.22 21.54
N LEU A 349 -3.21 -14.50 22.55
CA LEU A 349 -2.35 -15.05 23.59
C LEU A 349 -3.06 -16.16 24.37
N GLN A 350 -4.29 -15.92 24.83
CA GLN A 350 -5.09 -16.93 25.53
C GLN A 350 -5.33 -18.18 24.66
N PHE A 351 -5.57 -17.99 23.36
CA PHE A 351 -5.71 -19.08 22.41
C PHE A 351 -4.42 -19.89 22.30
N LEU A 352 -3.26 -19.25 22.10
CA LEU A 352 -1.96 -19.93 21.95
C LEU A 352 -1.55 -20.69 23.21
N ILE A 353 -1.77 -20.12 24.40
CA ILE A 353 -1.49 -20.77 25.68
C ILE A 353 -2.35 -22.04 25.84
N ARG A 354 -3.66 -21.96 25.54
CA ARG A 354 -4.58 -23.09 25.70
C ARG A 354 -4.43 -24.16 24.62
N SER A 355 -4.07 -23.77 23.40
CA SER A 355 -4.01 -24.66 22.23
C SER A 355 -2.59 -25.06 21.83
N ASN A 356 -1.65 -25.06 22.79
CA ASN A 356 -0.27 -25.45 22.54
C ASN A 356 -0.17 -26.96 22.21
N LYS A 357 0.25 -27.28 20.98
CA LYS A 357 0.47 -28.64 20.46
C LYS A 357 1.93 -28.94 20.13
N THR A 358 2.86 -28.22 20.75
CA THR A 358 4.30 -28.42 20.53
C THR A 358 4.77 -29.75 21.13
N ASP A 359 5.69 -30.43 20.44
CA ASP A 359 6.29 -31.68 20.92
C ASP A 359 7.73 -31.42 21.42
N MET A 360 7.92 -31.61 22.73
CA MET A 360 9.21 -31.37 23.39
C MET A 360 10.26 -32.43 23.02
N LEU A 361 9.84 -33.59 22.53
CA LEU A 361 10.75 -34.68 22.17
C LEU A 361 11.59 -34.31 20.94
N ILE A 362 11.02 -33.54 20.01
CA ILE A 362 11.74 -33.01 18.84
C ILE A 362 12.88 -32.10 19.29
N LEU A 363 12.61 -31.19 20.23
CA LEU A 363 13.62 -30.26 20.77
C LEU A 363 14.70 -30.99 21.56
N LYS A 364 14.34 -32.01 22.34
CA LYS A 364 15.31 -32.86 23.05
C LYS A 364 16.23 -33.61 22.08
N ASN A 365 15.67 -34.26 21.07
CA ASN A 365 16.46 -34.96 20.05
C ASN A 365 17.38 -34.00 19.29
N THR A 366 16.88 -32.80 18.97
CA THR A 366 17.66 -31.77 18.29
C THR A 366 18.80 -31.28 19.16
N LYS A 367 18.56 -31.03 20.45
CA LYS A 367 19.59 -30.67 21.44
C LYS A 367 20.67 -31.74 21.55
N ASP A 368 20.27 -33.02 21.66
CA ASP A 368 21.21 -34.13 21.85
C ASP A 368 22.10 -34.38 20.61
N ALA A 369 21.61 -34.03 19.42
CA ALA A 369 22.38 -34.11 18.18
C ALA A 369 23.50 -33.06 18.08
N ILE A 370 23.49 -32.02 18.93
CA ILE A 370 24.32 -30.83 18.74
C ILE A 370 25.67 -30.95 19.42
N ARG A 371 26.71 -30.62 18.64
CA ARG A 371 28.11 -30.58 19.09
C ARG A 371 28.83 -29.26 18.79
N VAL A 372 28.22 -28.37 17.99
CA VAL A 372 28.84 -27.14 17.47
C VAL A 372 28.10 -25.90 17.96
N SER A 373 28.84 -24.83 18.25
CA SER A 373 28.33 -23.55 18.77
C SER A 373 27.20 -22.92 17.92
N VAL A 374 27.31 -22.95 16.58
CA VAL A 374 26.26 -22.39 15.68
C VAL A 374 24.91 -23.09 15.87
N CYS A 375 24.93 -24.39 16.14
CA CYS A 375 23.69 -25.16 16.34
C CYS A 375 23.01 -24.83 17.68
N HIS A 376 23.74 -24.29 18.68
CA HIS A 376 23.10 -23.76 19.90
C HIS A 376 22.16 -22.62 19.54
N THR A 377 22.64 -21.62 18.79
CA THR A 377 21.81 -20.49 18.33
C THR A 377 20.63 -20.97 17.51
N ALA A 378 20.85 -21.90 16.57
CA ALA A 378 19.78 -22.45 15.74
C ALA A 378 18.67 -23.12 16.57
N THR A 379 19.04 -23.87 17.61
CA THR A 379 18.06 -24.57 18.47
C THR A 379 17.28 -23.62 19.34
N VAL A 380 17.92 -22.58 19.86
CA VAL A 380 17.25 -21.57 20.68
C VAL A 380 16.29 -20.74 19.82
N ILE A 381 16.67 -20.39 18.58
CA ILE A 381 15.77 -19.74 17.62
C ILE A 381 14.60 -20.67 17.25
N ALA A 382 14.87 -21.95 16.97
CA ALA A 382 13.83 -22.92 16.67
C ALA A 382 12.83 -23.07 17.82
N ASN A 383 13.33 -23.14 19.06
CA ASN A 383 12.49 -23.11 20.26
C ASN A 383 11.66 -21.83 20.35
N GLY A 384 12.27 -20.66 20.09
CA GLY A 384 11.56 -19.39 20.05
C GLY A 384 10.39 -19.38 19.06
N PHE A 385 10.59 -19.89 17.84
CA PHE A 385 9.53 -19.96 16.84
C PHE A 385 8.47 -21.00 17.14
N MET A 386 8.85 -22.18 17.66
CA MET A 386 7.88 -23.22 18.05
C MET A 386 6.97 -22.76 19.18
N HIS A 387 7.48 -21.91 20.08
CA HIS A 387 6.78 -21.44 21.27
C HIS A 387 6.33 -19.98 21.20
N ALA A 388 6.33 -19.37 20.03
CA ALA A 388 5.97 -17.95 19.87
C ALA A 388 4.59 -17.66 20.46
N GLY A 389 4.52 -16.72 21.42
CA GLY A 389 3.28 -16.35 22.11
C GLY A 389 2.64 -17.44 22.98
N THR A 390 3.32 -18.56 23.23
CA THR A 390 2.77 -19.62 24.12
C THR A 390 3.16 -19.45 25.58
N THR A 391 4.04 -18.48 25.88
CA THR A 391 4.64 -18.22 27.21
C THR A 391 5.33 -19.42 27.87
N SER A 392 5.51 -20.52 27.14
CA SER A 392 6.11 -21.76 27.62
C SER A 392 7.62 -21.73 27.44
N ASP A 393 8.34 -21.32 28.47
CA ASP A 393 9.81 -21.29 28.52
C ASP A 393 10.43 -22.54 29.18
N GLN A 394 9.65 -23.61 29.35
CA GLN A 394 10.08 -24.85 30.03
C GLN A 394 11.36 -25.45 29.45
N PHE A 395 11.51 -25.46 28.12
CA PHE A 395 12.74 -25.95 27.48
C PHE A 395 13.97 -25.16 27.90
N LEU A 396 13.87 -23.83 28.08
CA LEU A 396 15.01 -23.01 28.51
C LEU A 396 15.32 -23.23 29.99
N ARG A 397 14.28 -23.34 30.83
CA ARG A 397 14.43 -23.60 32.29
C ARG A 397 15.06 -24.96 32.57
N ASP A 398 14.65 -26.01 31.85
CA ASP A 398 15.18 -27.36 32.02
C ASP A 398 16.65 -27.48 31.55
N ASN A 399 17.11 -26.53 30.72
CA ASN A 399 18.41 -26.59 30.06
C ASN A 399 19.30 -25.37 30.37
N LEU A 400 19.13 -24.74 31.53
CA LEU A 400 19.90 -23.54 31.94
C LEU A 400 21.42 -23.75 31.89
N GLU A 401 21.93 -24.90 32.32
CA GLU A 401 23.37 -25.22 32.25
C GLU A 401 23.88 -25.33 30.81
N TRP A 402 23.02 -25.74 29.88
CA TRP A 402 23.35 -25.80 28.46
C TRP A 402 23.31 -24.40 27.84
N LEU A 403 22.36 -23.56 28.27
CA LEU A 403 22.25 -22.17 27.85
C LEU A 403 23.40 -21.31 28.37
N SER A 404 23.89 -21.56 29.58
CA SER A 404 25.03 -20.83 30.18
C SER A 404 26.36 -21.07 29.45
N ARG A 405 26.44 -22.10 28.60
CA ARG A 405 27.60 -22.34 27.73
C ARG A 405 27.63 -21.40 26.51
N ALA A 406 26.54 -20.71 26.22
CA ALA A 406 26.49 -19.73 25.14
C ALA A 406 27.37 -18.51 25.46
N THR A 407 28.20 -18.10 24.50
CA THR A 407 29.12 -16.96 24.64
C THR A 407 28.78 -15.85 23.66
N ASN A 408 29.07 -14.59 24.03
CA ASN A 408 28.91 -13.40 23.20
C ASN A 408 27.51 -13.29 22.56
N TRP A 409 27.44 -13.19 21.23
CA TRP A 409 26.20 -13.07 20.46
C TRP A 409 25.21 -14.23 20.65
N ALA A 410 25.69 -15.45 20.92
CA ALA A 410 24.78 -16.56 21.22
C ALA A 410 24.02 -16.34 22.54
N LYS A 411 24.64 -15.66 23.52
CA LYS A 411 23.99 -15.25 24.77
C LYS A 411 22.95 -14.15 24.51
N LEU A 412 23.25 -13.20 23.63
CA LEU A 412 22.29 -12.18 23.22
C LEU A 412 21.08 -12.80 22.54
N THR A 413 21.27 -13.70 21.57
CA THR A 413 20.17 -14.40 20.89
C THR A 413 19.38 -15.29 21.84
N ALA A 414 20.03 -15.93 22.81
CA ALA A 414 19.36 -16.70 23.83
C ALA A 414 18.39 -15.85 24.65
N THR A 415 18.83 -14.69 25.14
CA THR A 415 17.96 -13.77 25.86
C THR A 415 16.88 -13.17 24.94
N ALA A 416 17.22 -12.83 23.70
CA ALA A 416 16.27 -12.31 22.71
C ALA A 416 15.12 -13.30 22.41
N SER A 417 15.41 -14.60 22.40
CA SER A 417 14.40 -15.64 22.14
C SER A 417 13.28 -15.68 23.18
N LEU A 418 13.55 -15.25 24.42
CA LEU A 418 12.51 -15.12 25.44
C LEU A 418 11.44 -14.11 25.00
N GLY A 419 11.84 -13.03 24.31
CA GLY A 419 10.89 -12.05 23.77
C GLY A 419 9.95 -12.62 22.73
N VAL A 420 10.39 -13.61 21.94
CA VAL A 420 9.54 -14.30 20.96
C VAL A 420 8.56 -15.26 21.66
N ILE A 421 9.03 -16.01 22.66
CA ILE A 421 8.19 -16.94 23.45
C ILE A 421 7.09 -16.18 24.21
N HIS A 422 7.43 -15.01 24.74
CA HIS A 422 6.53 -14.13 25.48
C HIS A 422 5.90 -13.03 24.62
N HIS A 423 5.92 -13.16 23.30
CA HIS A 423 5.33 -12.17 22.39
C HIS A 423 3.84 -11.94 22.72
N GLY A 424 3.44 -10.66 22.83
CA GLY A 424 2.08 -10.27 23.18
C GLY A 424 1.74 -10.26 24.68
N HIS A 425 2.66 -10.67 25.58
CA HIS A 425 2.40 -10.63 27.02
C HIS A 425 2.76 -9.27 27.64
N GLU A 426 1.95 -8.24 27.36
CA GLU A 426 2.33 -6.85 27.66
C GLU A 426 2.41 -6.50 29.16
N HIS A 427 1.50 -7.02 29.98
CA HIS A 427 1.39 -6.60 31.38
C HIS A 427 2.52 -7.07 32.29
N GLU A 428 2.98 -8.32 32.15
CA GLU A 428 4.00 -8.89 33.05
C GLU A 428 5.39 -9.00 32.40
N ALA A 429 5.55 -8.60 31.13
CA ALA A 429 6.82 -8.70 30.40
C ALA A 429 8.01 -8.09 31.15
N LEU A 430 7.83 -6.89 31.72
CA LEU A 430 8.88 -6.23 32.49
C LEU A 430 9.30 -7.03 33.73
N SER A 431 8.34 -7.62 34.45
CA SER A 431 8.60 -8.43 35.64
C SER A 431 9.35 -9.73 35.29
N LEU A 432 8.99 -10.38 34.18
CA LEU A 432 9.62 -11.61 33.70
C LEU A 432 11.06 -11.34 33.23
N MET A 433 11.26 -10.23 32.52
CA MET A 433 12.55 -9.86 31.94
C MET A 433 13.47 -9.14 32.93
N GLN A 434 13.01 -8.76 34.12
CA GLN A 434 13.77 -8.02 35.13
C GLN A 434 15.10 -8.68 35.56
N SER A 435 15.21 -10.00 35.39
CA SER A 435 16.45 -10.75 35.66
C SER A 435 17.50 -10.61 34.54
N TYR A 436 17.08 -10.21 33.34
CA TYR A 436 17.92 -10.08 32.15
C TYR A 436 18.10 -8.62 31.70
N LEU A 437 17.35 -7.67 32.27
CA LEU A 437 17.47 -6.24 32.02
C LEU A 437 18.69 -5.64 32.74
N PRO A 438 19.23 -4.51 32.23
CA PRO A 438 20.32 -3.80 32.90
C PRO A 438 19.94 -3.47 34.35
N ARG A 439 20.78 -3.88 35.30
CA ARG A 439 20.74 -3.39 36.69
C ARG A 439 21.96 -2.50 36.90
N GLU A 440 21.93 -1.58 37.86
CA GLU A 440 23.07 -0.74 38.25
C GLU A 440 24.31 -1.52 38.79
N SER A 441 24.41 -2.84 38.54
CA SER A 441 25.35 -3.75 39.18
C SER A 441 26.36 -4.37 38.20
N GLY A 442 27.46 -3.66 37.98
CA GLY A 442 28.77 -4.24 37.62
C GLY A 442 29.08 -4.45 36.14
N PRO A 443 30.38 -4.60 35.79
CA PRO A 443 30.85 -4.74 34.41
C PRO A 443 30.55 -6.15 33.90
N THR A 444 29.31 -6.42 33.50
CA THR A 444 28.98 -7.61 32.73
C THR A 444 29.31 -7.38 31.26
N SER A 445 29.43 -8.45 30.47
CA SER A 445 29.72 -8.39 29.04
C SER A 445 28.61 -7.72 28.20
N GLY A 446 27.52 -7.21 28.79
CA GLY A 446 26.44 -6.47 28.12
C GLY A 446 25.54 -7.28 27.17
N TYR A 447 25.94 -8.47 26.69
CA TYR A 447 25.16 -9.28 25.75
C TYR A 447 23.80 -9.74 26.26
N SER A 448 23.70 -10.10 27.55
CA SER A 448 22.42 -10.50 28.13
C SER A 448 21.49 -9.30 28.29
N GLU A 449 22.03 -8.17 28.73
CA GLU A 449 21.30 -6.92 28.96
C GLU A 449 20.78 -6.34 27.64
N GLY A 450 21.64 -6.28 26.61
CA GLY A 450 21.23 -5.91 25.26
C GLY A 450 20.20 -6.87 24.67
N GLY A 451 20.38 -8.18 24.87
CA GLY A 451 19.38 -9.19 24.48
C GLY A 451 18.04 -9.04 25.22
N GLY A 452 18.07 -8.60 26.47
CA GLY A 452 16.88 -8.31 27.28
C GLY A 452 16.11 -7.10 26.75
N LEU A 453 16.79 -6.01 26.41
CA LEU A 453 16.16 -4.84 25.78
C LEU A 453 15.58 -5.18 24.40
N TYR A 454 16.28 -6.00 23.61
CA TYR A 454 15.78 -6.45 22.31
C TYR A 454 14.56 -7.36 22.45
N ALA A 455 14.58 -8.30 23.41
CA ALA A 455 13.41 -9.14 23.75
C ALA A 455 12.21 -8.29 24.15
N LEU A 456 12.41 -7.24 24.94
CA LEU A 456 11.33 -6.35 25.35
C LEU A 456 10.69 -5.63 24.15
N GLY A 457 11.50 -5.18 23.20
CA GLY A 457 10.98 -4.63 21.93
C GLY A 457 10.24 -5.66 21.07
N LEU A 458 10.66 -6.93 21.07
CA LEU A 458 9.96 -8.01 20.38
C LEU A 458 8.60 -8.33 21.01
N ILE A 459 8.47 -8.24 22.33
CA ILE A 459 7.19 -8.42 23.03
C ILE A 459 6.21 -7.31 22.64
N HIS A 460 6.68 -6.06 22.67
CA HIS A 460 5.88 -4.87 22.41
C HIS A 460 5.96 -4.37 20.96
N ALA A 461 6.24 -5.24 20.00
CA ALA A 461 6.35 -4.84 18.60
C ALA A 461 5.02 -4.22 18.13
N ASN A 462 5.10 -3.04 17.49
CA ASN A 462 3.98 -2.17 17.07
C ASN A 462 3.11 -1.57 18.20
N HIS A 463 3.21 -2.05 19.44
CA HIS A 463 2.34 -1.69 20.58
C HIS A 463 3.11 -1.02 21.73
N GLY A 464 4.24 -0.38 21.41
CA GLY A 464 5.22 0.07 22.39
C GLY A 464 4.91 1.33 23.19
N ALA A 465 3.70 1.90 23.14
CA ALA A 465 3.43 3.23 23.68
C ALA A 465 3.88 3.41 25.16
N ALA A 466 3.66 2.39 25.99
CA ALA A 466 4.05 2.38 27.40
C ALA A 466 5.56 2.17 27.63
N ILE A 467 6.23 1.43 26.73
CA ILE A 467 7.62 0.99 26.92
C ILE A 467 8.64 1.84 26.17
N ASN A 468 8.20 2.61 25.17
CA ASN A 468 9.06 3.45 24.35
C ASN A 468 9.89 4.42 25.19
N ASP A 469 9.28 5.04 26.21
CA ASP A 469 9.99 5.99 27.07
C ASP A 469 11.01 5.29 27.99
N TYR A 470 10.70 4.07 28.46
CA TYR A 470 11.65 3.24 29.22
C TYR A 470 12.85 2.83 28.34
N LEU A 471 12.60 2.30 27.14
CA LEU A 471 13.65 1.91 26.20
C LEU A 471 14.49 3.11 25.76
N LEU A 472 13.86 4.28 25.57
CA LEU A 472 14.55 5.52 25.22
C LEU A 472 15.46 5.99 26.36
N GLY A 473 14.99 5.91 27.61
CA GLY A 473 15.79 6.19 28.81
C GLY A 473 17.01 5.28 28.89
N GLN A 474 16.80 3.96 28.78
CA GLN A 474 17.88 2.97 28.79
C GLN A 474 18.88 3.17 27.64
N LEU A 475 18.41 3.54 26.45
CA LEU A 475 19.28 3.80 25.29
C LEU A 475 20.15 5.06 25.48
N LYS A 476 19.63 6.08 26.16
CA LYS A 476 20.38 7.31 26.49
C LYS A 476 21.46 7.06 27.54
N GLU A 477 21.16 6.23 28.54
CA GLU A 477 22.06 5.92 29.66
C GLU A 477 23.10 4.84 29.30
N ALA A 478 22.83 4.01 28.29
CA ALA A 478 23.68 2.90 27.90
C ALA A 478 25.10 3.36 27.50
N GLN A 479 26.11 2.79 28.16
CA GLN A 479 27.52 3.00 27.83
C GLN A 479 28.11 1.90 26.95
N ASN A 480 27.61 0.67 27.08
CA ASN A 480 28.05 -0.49 26.29
C ASN A 480 27.43 -0.50 24.89
N GLU A 481 28.26 -0.70 23.86
CA GLU A 481 27.85 -0.83 22.45
C GLU A 481 26.79 -1.93 22.25
N VAL A 482 26.97 -3.08 22.92
CA VAL A 482 26.04 -4.21 22.83
C VAL A 482 24.67 -3.91 23.44
N VAL A 483 24.64 -3.12 24.52
CA VAL A 483 23.39 -2.68 25.16
C VAL A 483 22.70 -1.66 24.27
N ARG A 484 23.43 -0.71 23.68
CA ARG A 484 22.89 0.22 22.66
C ARG A 484 22.37 -0.50 21.44
N HIS A 485 23.06 -1.54 20.97
CA HIS A 485 22.61 -2.37 19.85
C HIS A 485 21.25 -3.02 20.13
N GLY A 486 21.12 -3.70 21.27
CA GLY A 486 19.86 -4.32 21.67
C GLY A 486 18.74 -3.31 21.97
N GLY A 487 19.06 -2.19 22.61
CA GLY A 487 18.13 -1.10 22.89
C GLY A 487 17.65 -0.39 21.62
N ALA A 488 18.53 -0.14 20.64
CA ALA A 488 18.18 0.46 19.36
C ALA A 488 17.25 -0.45 18.54
N LEU A 489 17.55 -1.75 18.45
CA LEU A 489 16.64 -2.71 17.80
C LEU A 489 15.31 -2.83 18.56
N GLY A 490 15.35 -2.84 19.89
CA GLY A 490 14.16 -2.93 20.72
C GLY A 490 13.21 -1.74 20.52
N ILE A 491 13.74 -0.51 20.59
CA ILE A 491 12.94 0.70 20.39
C ILE A 491 12.45 0.85 18.94
N GLY A 492 13.26 0.41 17.96
CA GLY A 492 12.86 0.41 16.55
C GLY A 492 11.66 -0.51 16.27
N LEU A 493 11.55 -1.65 16.95
CA LEU A 493 10.41 -2.55 16.85
C LEU A 493 9.18 -2.04 17.61
N SER A 494 9.38 -1.50 18.81
CA SER A 494 8.27 -1.03 19.65
C SER A 494 7.64 0.27 19.11
N ALA A 495 8.45 1.11 18.44
CA ALA A 495 8.01 2.34 17.78
C ALA A 495 7.93 2.22 16.24
N MET A 496 7.76 1.00 15.72
CA MET A 496 7.67 0.78 14.27
C MET A 496 6.47 1.53 13.67
N GLY A 497 6.72 2.34 12.63
CA GLY A 497 5.69 3.10 11.92
C GLY A 497 5.03 4.24 12.70
N THR A 498 5.54 4.64 13.86
CA THR A 498 4.96 5.75 14.64
C THR A 498 5.45 7.13 14.18
N ASN A 499 6.53 7.21 13.37
CA ASN A 499 7.13 8.45 12.89
C ASN A 499 7.50 9.45 14.00
N ARG A 500 7.91 8.93 15.17
CA ARG A 500 8.28 9.75 16.34
C ARG A 500 9.67 10.36 16.15
N MET A 501 9.73 11.68 15.96
CA MET A 501 10.98 12.39 15.68
C MET A 501 11.96 12.38 16.86
N ASP A 502 11.46 12.35 18.10
CA ASP A 502 12.28 12.29 19.31
C ASP A 502 13.11 11.00 19.40
N ILE A 503 12.52 9.87 19.01
CA ILE A 503 13.22 8.58 18.92
C ILE A 503 14.19 8.59 17.73
N TYR A 504 13.77 9.17 16.60
CA TYR A 504 14.61 9.29 15.40
C TYR A 504 15.89 10.07 15.67
N ASP A 505 15.80 11.23 16.35
CA ASP A 505 16.95 12.07 16.69
C ASP A 505 17.92 11.35 17.63
N GLN A 506 17.41 10.56 18.58
CA GLN A 506 18.25 9.75 19.45
C GLN A 506 18.97 8.63 18.68
N LEU A 507 18.30 7.97 17.75
CA LEU A 507 18.91 6.95 16.89
C LEU A 507 19.95 7.56 15.94
N LYS A 508 19.66 8.75 15.39
CA LYS A 508 20.60 9.54 14.58
C LYS A 508 21.85 9.92 15.37
N PHE A 509 21.70 10.32 16.64
CA PHE A 509 22.84 10.56 17.53
C PHE A 509 23.71 9.30 17.69
N ASN A 510 23.09 8.14 17.91
CA ASN A 510 23.81 6.87 18.04
C ASN A 510 24.49 6.43 16.73
N LEU A 511 23.90 6.76 15.58
CA LEU A 511 24.49 6.51 14.27
C LEU A 511 25.77 7.35 14.07
N TYR A 512 25.73 8.64 14.43
CA TYR A 512 26.87 9.55 14.31
C TYR A 512 28.02 9.30 15.29
N GLN A 513 27.85 8.40 16.26
CA GLN A 513 28.98 7.93 17.08
C GLN A 513 29.95 7.03 16.31
N ASP A 514 29.59 6.60 15.09
CA ASP A 514 30.42 5.81 14.17
C ASP A 514 30.91 4.46 14.75
N ASP A 515 30.14 3.89 15.68
CA ASP A 515 30.36 2.51 16.13
C ASP A 515 29.69 1.51 15.17
N ALA A 516 30.47 0.56 14.66
CA ALA A 516 30.02 -0.42 13.68
C ALA A 516 28.86 -1.31 14.18
N VAL A 517 28.79 -1.64 15.48
CA VAL A 517 27.75 -2.54 16.01
C VAL A 517 26.48 -1.76 16.35
N THR A 518 26.62 -0.63 17.05
CA THR A 518 25.48 0.24 17.38
C THR A 518 24.87 0.86 16.12
N GLY A 519 25.69 1.31 15.16
CA GLY A 519 25.24 1.97 13.94
C GLY A 519 24.43 1.07 13.01
N GLU A 520 24.71 -0.25 12.96
CA GLU A 520 23.89 -1.22 12.23
C GLU A 520 22.48 -1.32 12.82
N ALA A 521 22.37 -1.43 14.15
CA ALA A 521 21.09 -1.47 14.83
C ALA A 521 20.33 -0.14 14.73
N ALA A 522 21.02 0.98 14.93
CA ALA A 522 20.42 2.32 14.87
C ALA A 522 19.86 2.63 13.48
N SER A 523 20.61 2.32 12.41
CA SER A 523 20.16 2.55 11.04
C SER A 523 18.95 1.68 10.64
N LEU A 524 18.91 0.42 11.07
CA LEU A 524 17.73 -0.44 10.90
C LEU A 524 16.53 0.11 11.68
N ALA A 525 16.73 0.50 12.93
CA ALA A 525 15.69 1.05 13.80
C ALA A 525 15.11 2.36 13.24
N MET A 526 15.95 3.24 12.68
CA MET A 526 15.50 4.46 11.99
C MET A 526 14.57 4.13 10.81
N GLY A 527 14.90 3.09 10.03
CA GLY A 527 14.04 2.63 8.94
C GLY A 527 12.72 2.00 9.39
N LEU A 528 12.74 1.22 10.48
CA LEU A 528 11.53 0.64 11.08
C LEU A 528 10.59 1.71 11.64
N LEU A 529 11.15 2.70 12.35
CA LEU A 529 10.41 3.84 12.90
C LEU A 529 9.71 4.67 11.81
N MET A 530 10.40 4.86 10.67
CA MET A 530 9.96 5.71 9.55
C MET A 530 9.37 4.90 8.38
N ILE A 531 8.99 3.64 8.59
CA ILE A 531 8.49 2.76 7.52
C ILE A 531 7.27 3.37 6.82
N GLY A 532 7.28 3.40 5.49
CA GLY A 532 6.17 3.94 4.68
C GLY A 532 5.91 5.45 4.79
N SER A 533 6.68 6.20 5.60
CA SER A 533 6.48 7.64 5.80
C SER A 533 6.87 8.50 4.61
N LYS A 534 7.78 8.00 3.75
CA LYS A 534 8.39 8.74 2.64
C LYS A 534 9.01 10.09 3.05
N SER A 535 9.51 10.18 4.29
CA SER A 535 10.09 11.41 4.80
C SER A 535 11.39 11.77 4.08
N ASP A 536 11.37 12.87 3.32
CA ASP A 536 12.53 13.38 2.58
C ASP A 536 13.72 13.72 3.51
N THR A 537 13.46 14.15 4.75
CA THR A 537 14.52 14.47 5.72
C THR A 537 15.26 13.20 6.12
N ALA A 538 14.52 12.13 6.45
CA ALA A 538 15.12 10.87 6.87
C ALA A 538 15.91 10.20 5.74
N ILE A 539 15.38 10.23 4.53
CA ILE A 539 16.05 9.69 3.34
C ILE A 539 17.36 10.44 3.07
N THR A 540 17.33 11.77 3.12
CA THR A 540 18.52 12.60 2.85
C THR A 540 19.60 12.39 3.92
N ASP A 541 19.21 12.36 5.19
CA ASP A 541 20.10 12.08 6.32
C ASP A 541 20.78 10.71 6.17
N MET A 542 20.01 9.66 5.86
CA MET A 542 20.54 8.30 5.75
C MET A 542 21.42 8.10 4.52
N ILE A 543 21.06 8.67 3.36
CA ILE A 543 21.88 8.58 2.13
C ILE A 543 23.19 9.34 2.30
N SER A 544 23.15 10.56 2.84
CA SER A 544 24.37 11.36 3.04
C SER A 544 25.35 10.65 3.96
N TYR A 545 24.88 10.13 5.10
CA TYR A 545 25.75 9.38 6.00
C TYR A 545 26.24 8.04 5.40
N ALA A 546 25.42 7.37 4.60
CA ALA A 546 25.82 6.13 3.92
C ALA A 546 26.93 6.34 2.89
N GLN A 547 27.10 7.53 2.33
CA GLN A 547 28.20 7.83 1.40
C GLN A 547 29.50 8.20 2.13
N GLU A 548 29.41 8.59 3.41
CA GLU A 548 30.56 9.02 4.21
C GLU A 548 31.17 7.87 5.03
N THR A 549 30.34 6.95 5.55
CA THR A 549 30.82 5.88 6.44
C THR A 549 31.60 4.80 5.69
N GLN A 550 32.67 4.32 6.31
CA GLN A 550 33.47 3.19 5.80
C GLN A 550 33.05 1.85 6.43
N HIS A 551 32.15 1.87 7.41
CA HIS A 551 31.75 0.67 8.13
C HIS A 551 30.69 -0.12 7.38
N GLU A 552 31.07 -1.29 6.89
CA GLU A 552 30.19 -2.17 6.11
C GLU A 552 28.89 -2.52 6.86
N LYS A 553 28.95 -2.72 8.18
CA LYS A 553 27.78 -3.03 9.02
C LYS A 553 26.76 -1.89 9.01
N ILE A 554 27.23 -0.66 9.16
CA ILE A 554 26.40 0.54 9.13
C ILE A 554 25.78 0.70 7.74
N LEU A 555 26.57 0.52 6.67
CA LEU A 555 26.06 0.55 5.29
C LEU A 555 24.95 -0.49 5.05
N ARG A 556 25.10 -1.71 5.59
CA ARG A 556 24.08 -2.76 5.47
C ARG A 556 22.79 -2.38 6.20
N GLY A 557 22.89 -1.83 7.41
CA GLY A 557 21.73 -1.38 8.17
C GLY A 557 21.02 -0.20 7.49
N LEU A 558 21.77 0.80 7.02
CA LEU A 558 21.24 1.93 6.25
C LEU A 558 20.59 1.48 4.94
N ALA A 559 21.19 0.50 4.25
CA ALA A 559 20.64 -0.04 3.01
C ALA A 559 19.23 -0.62 3.19
N VAL A 560 19.01 -1.39 4.26
CA VAL A 560 17.68 -1.92 4.57
C VAL A 560 16.77 -0.82 5.10
N GLY A 561 17.28 0.07 5.94
CA GLY A 561 16.49 1.15 6.52
C GLY A 561 15.92 2.13 5.48
N ILE A 562 16.72 2.53 4.48
CA ILE A 562 16.26 3.38 3.36
C ILE A 562 15.17 2.68 2.55
N ALA A 563 15.32 1.37 2.31
CA ALA A 563 14.32 0.60 1.57
C ALA A 563 12.98 0.51 2.34
N LEU A 564 13.01 0.37 3.66
CA LEU A 564 11.81 0.34 4.50
C LEU A 564 11.03 1.67 4.48
N ILE A 565 11.72 2.81 4.49
CA ILE A 565 11.08 4.13 4.43
C ILE A 565 10.22 4.28 3.16
N MET A 566 10.65 3.66 2.06
CA MET A 566 9.99 3.74 0.74
C MET A 566 8.92 2.66 0.51
N TYR A 567 8.48 1.96 1.56
CA TYR A 567 7.43 0.95 1.43
C TYR A 567 6.14 1.52 0.79
N GLY A 568 5.65 0.87 -0.27
CA GLY A 568 4.44 1.31 -0.99
C GLY A 568 4.57 2.66 -1.71
N ALA A 569 5.78 3.15 -1.95
CA ALA A 569 6.00 4.44 -2.58
C ALA A 569 5.79 4.47 -4.10
N LEU A 570 5.84 3.32 -4.78
CA LEU A 570 5.70 3.20 -6.23
C LEU A 570 6.63 4.19 -6.98
N GLU A 571 6.09 4.97 -7.92
CA GLU A 571 6.80 5.95 -8.74
C GLU A 571 7.54 7.03 -7.91
N ASP A 572 7.06 7.36 -6.70
CA ASP A 572 7.72 8.33 -5.83
C ASP A 572 9.14 7.87 -5.42
N ALA A 573 9.40 6.55 -5.47
CA ALA A 573 10.69 5.98 -5.14
C ALA A 573 11.74 6.11 -6.25
N ASP A 574 11.35 6.44 -7.48
CA ASP A 574 12.26 6.41 -8.63
C ASP A 574 13.46 7.34 -8.47
N ARG A 575 13.28 8.49 -7.81
CA ARG A 575 14.39 9.42 -7.50
C ARG A 575 15.45 8.73 -6.64
N VAL A 576 15.02 8.11 -5.54
CA VAL A 576 15.91 7.43 -4.58
C VAL A 576 16.57 6.20 -5.21
N ILE A 577 15.79 5.42 -5.96
CA ILE A 577 16.26 4.24 -6.68
C ILE A 577 17.39 4.61 -7.65
N ASN A 578 17.21 5.66 -8.46
CA ASN A 578 18.21 6.06 -9.44
C ASN A 578 19.52 6.53 -8.78
N ILE A 579 19.44 7.26 -7.66
CA ILE A 579 20.63 7.66 -6.88
C ILE A 579 21.39 6.43 -6.38
N LEU A 580 20.70 5.49 -5.73
CA LEU A 580 21.31 4.30 -5.14
C LEU A 580 21.87 3.33 -6.20
N CYS A 581 21.21 3.19 -7.35
CA CYS A 581 21.64 2.29 -8.41
C CYS A 581 22.90 2.78 -9.15
N GLN A 582 23.11 4.10 -9.22
CA GLN A 582 24.27 4.71 -9.87
C GLN A 582 25.50 4.79 -8.96
N ASP A 583 25.34 4.46 -7.67
CA ASP A 583 26.43 4.53 -6.72
C ASP A 583 27.53 3.49 -7.01
N LYS A 584 28.77 3.84 -6.65
CA LYS A 584 29.95 2.98 -6.80
C LYS A 584 29.93 1.83 -5.80
N ASP A 585 29.30 2.00 -4.64
CA ASP A 585 29.29 0.97 -3.61
C ASP A 585 28.29 -0.16 -3.90
N PRO A 586 28.72 -1.44 -3.88
CA PRO A 586 27.82 -2.57 -4.12
C PRO A 586 26.65 -2.67 -3.14
N ILE A 587 26.85 -2.26 -1.89
CA ILE A 587 25.82 -2.33 -0.83
C ILE A 587 24.73 -1.29 -1.08
N LEU A 588 25.09 -0.09 -1.54
CA LEU A 588 24.14 0.95 -1.93
C LEU A 588 23.38 0.56 -3.21
N ARG A 589 24.04 -0.07 -4.19
CA ARG A 589 23.32 -0.66 -5.33
C ARG A 589 22.32 -1.73 -4.89
N ARG A 590 22.70 -2.58 -3.94
CA ARG A 590 21.78 -3.57 -3.33
C ARG A 590 20.63 -2.89 -2.58
N SER A 591 20.89 -1.78 -1.87
CA SER A 591 19.86 -0.93 -1.27
C SER A 591 18.84 -0.49 -2.32
N GLY A 592 19.30 0.00 -3.48
CA GLY A 592 18.43 0.37 -4.59
C GLY A 592 17.50 -0.77 -5.04
N MET A 593 17.98 -2.02 -5.04
CA MET A 593 17.15 -3.20 -5.35
C MET A 593 16.12 -3.50 -4.26
N TYR A 594 16.50 -3.39 -2.99
CA TYR A 594 15.54 -3.51 -1.88
C TYR A 594 14.47 -2.42 -1.94
N THR A 595 14.86 -1.17 -2.25
CA THR A 595 13.94 -0.04 -2.42
C THR A 595 12.95 -0.28 -3.56
N ILE A 596 13.39 -0.86 -4.69
CA ILE A 596 12.45 -1.27 -5.75
C ILE A 596 11.47 -2.33 -5.21
N ALA A 597 11.98 -3.35 -4.52
CA ALA A 597 11.15 -4.44 -4.01
C ALA A 597 10.11 -3.96 -2.99
N THR A 598 10.48 -3.08 -2.05
CA THR A 598 9.56 -2.54 -1.03
C THR A 598 8.61 -1.48 -1.60
N ALA A 599 9.06 -0.65 -2.54
CA ALA A 599 8.22 0.37 -3.16
C ALA A 599 7.12 -0.22 -4.05
N PHE A 600 7.43 -1.31 -4.77
CA PHE A 600 6.51 -1.98 -5.70
C PHE A 600 5.91 -3.28 -5.14
N CYS A 601 5.98 -3.49 -3.82
CA CYS A 601 5.42 -4.67 -3.16
C CYS A 601 3.92 -4.82 -3.46
N GLY A 602 3.49 -6.03 -3.80
CA GLY A 602 2.08 -6.30 -4.14
C GLY A 602 1.63 -5.76 -5.51
N THR A 603 2.54 -5.20 -6.32
CA THR A 603 2.22 -4.73 -7.67
C THR A 603 2.79 -5.65 -8.75
N GLY A 604 2.05 -5.82 -9.85
CA GLY A 604 2.49 -6.55 -11.04
C GLY A 604 3.31 -5.71 -12.02
N SER A 605 3.99 -4.65 -11.56
CA SER A 605 4.61 -3.67 -12.45
C SER A 605 5.75 -4.26 -13.27
N ASN A 606 5.57 -4.28 -14.60
CA ASN A 606 6.59 -4.72 -15.55
C ASN A 606 7.85 -3.83 -15.50
N TYR A 607 7.70 -2.56 -15.15
CA TYR A 607 8.82 -1.62 -15.01
C TYR A 607 9.81 -2.06 -13.93
N ALA A 608 9.29 -2.39 -12.74
CA ALA A 608 10.11 -2.83 -11.62
C ALA A 608 10.83 -4.15 -11.93
N ILE A 609 10.10 -5.13 -12.50
CA ILE A 609 10.66 -6.43 -12.89
C ILE A 609 11.76 -6.26 -13.95
N ARG A 610 11.52 -5.44 -14.98
CA ARG A 610 12.50 -5.18 -16.03
C ARG A 610 13.78 -4.58 -15.47
N LYS A 611 13.69 -3.60 -14.57
CA LYS A 611 14.86 -3.00 -13.91
C LYS A 611 15.61 -4.04 -13.07
N LEU A 612 14.91 -4.77 -12.20
CA LEU A 612 15.53 -5.78 -11.33
C LEU A 612 16.23 -6.88 -12.15
N LEU A 613 15.57 -7.39 -13.18
CA LEU A 613 16.12 -8.43 -14.05
C LEU A 613 17.36 -7.93 -14.82
N HIS A 614 17.30 -6.71 -15.34
CA HIS A 614 18.44 -6.09 -16.02
C HIS A 614 19.65 -5.96 -15.09
N PHE A 615 19.46 -5.48 -13.86
CA PHE A 615 20.52 -5.38 -12.86
C PHE A 615 21.06 -6.75 -12.43
N ALA A 616 20.19 -7.76 -12.26
CA ALA A 616 20.62 -9.10 -11.90
C ALA A 616 21.57 -9.72 -12.93
N VAL A 617 21.31 -9.52 -14.22
CA VAL A 617 22.15 -10.05 -15.31
C VAL A 617 23.41 -9.20 -15.50
N SER A 618 23.28 -7.87 -15.51
CA SER A 618 24.41 -6.97 -15.77
C SER A 618 25.43 -6.91 -14.61
N ALA A 619 24.99 -7.00 -13.35
CA ALA A 619 25.88 -6.89 -12.20
C ALA A 619 26.93 -8.03 -12.13
N ILE A 620 26.59 -9.22 -12.61
CA ILE A 620 27.53 -10.36 -12.69
C ILE A 620 28.66 -10.04 -13.68
N SER A 621 28.35 -9.36 -14.78
CA SER A 621 29.37 -8.97 -15.78
C SER A 621 30.35 -7.91 -15.28
N SER A 622 29.94 -7.03 -14.36
CA SER A 622 30.81 -6.00 -13.77
C SER A 622 31.73 -6.48 -12.64
N ILE A 623 31.53 -7.70 -12.12
CA ILE A 623 32.42 -8.33 -11.14
C ILE A 623 33.53 -9.16 -11.85
N SER A 624 33.40 -9.35 -13.16
CA SER A 624 34.24 -10.23 -13.98
C SER A 624 35.37 -9.53 -14.76
N VAL A 625 35.60 -8.23 -14.53
CA VAL A 625 36.66 -7.42 -15.15
C VAL A 625 37.33 -6.61 -14.05
#